data_AF-A0A2E5ZQQ2-F1
#
_entry.id   AF-A0A2E5ZQQ2-F1
#
_cell.length_a   1.000
_cell.length_b   1.000
_cell.length_c   1.000
_cell.angle_alpha   90.00
_cell.angle_beta   90.00
_cell.angle_gamma   90.00
#
_symmetry.space_group_name_H-M   'P 1'
#
loop_
_entity.id
_entity.type
_entity.pdbx_description
1 polymer ?
#
loop_
_entity_poly.entity_id
_entity_poly.type
_entity_poly.pdbx_seq_one_letter_code
_entity_poly.pdbx_strand_id
1 'polypeptide(L)'
;MSVIQNLIAPATQLLDKFIPDADQKNQLAHDIATMAERHGQELALQQIEVLKLDAKGNWFQSSWRPLAGYISVMGLAVNFLISPICAGFGIIIPQADAGVMMPLLLGMLGLGGARSFERVKGVGK
;
A
#
# COMPACT_ATOMS: atom_id res chain seq x y z
N MET A 1 1.57 8.43 -6.37
CA MET A 1 1.91 9.34 -7.49
C MET A 1 3.34 9.01 -7.85
N SER A 2 3.52 8.25 -8.93
CA SER A 2 4.80 7.59 -9.25
C SER A 2 5.89 8.63 -9.45
N VAL A 3 7.07 8.42 -8.86
CA VAL A 3 8.26 9.28 -9.06
C VAL A 3 8.54 9.46 -10.56
N ILE A 4 8.20 8.46 -11.38
CA ILE A 4 8.32 8.48 -12.83
C ILE A 4 7.39 9.56 -13.43
N GLN A 5 6.13 9.67 -13.00
CA GLN A 5 5.21 10.72 -13.48
C GLN A 5 5.73 12.13 -13.18
N ASN A 6 6.39 12.32 -12.04
CA ASN A 6 6.99 13.61 -11.66
C ASN A 6 8.25 13.95 -12.46
N LEU A 7 8.89 12.95 -13.09
CA LEU A 7 10.07 13.11 -13.93
C LEU A 7 9.72 13.30 -15.41
N ILE A 8 8.52 12.91 -15.84
CA ILE A 8 8.05 13.11 -17.22
C ILE A 8 8.00 14.60 -17.57
N ALA A 9 7.43 15.44 -16.70
CA ALA A 9 7.32 16.89 -16.96
C ALA A 9 8.69 17.59 -17.19
N PRO A 10 9.71 17.43 -16.32
CA PRO A 10 11.04 18.00 -16.56
C PRO A 10 11.78 17.32 -17.72
N ALA A 11 11.57 16.02 -17.98
CA ALA A 11 12.13 15.35 -19.15
C ALA A 11 11.58 15.93 -20.47
N THR A 12 10.27 16.22 -20.53
CA THR A 12 9.64 16.87 -21.69
C THR A 12 10.12 18.30 -21.90
N GLN A 13 10.40 19.06 -20.83
CA GLN A 13 11.00 20.40 -20.92
C GLN A 13 12.45 20.38 -21.42
N LEU A 14 13.21 19.32 -21.10
CA LEU A 14 14.56 19.12 -21.64
C LEU A 14 14.51 18.69 -23.12
N LEU A 15 13.53 17.87 -23.51
CA LEU A 15 13.24 17.53 -24.91
C LEU A 15 12.90 18.77 -25.76
N ASP A 16 12.11 19.71 -25.22
CA ASP A 16 11.79 21.00 -25.85
C ASP A 16 13.01 21.85 -26.24
N LYS A 17 14.14 21.66 -25.55
CA LYS A 17 15.35 22.45 -25.76
C LYS A 17 16.28 21.86 -26.83
N PHE A 18 16.13 20.59 -27.18
CA PHE A 18 17.06 19.85 -28.04
C PHE A 18 16.42 19.23 -29.30
N ILE A 19 15.09 19.18 -29.40
CA ILE A 19 14.38 18.59 -30.56
C ILE A 19 13.45 19.66 -31.18
N PRO A 20 13.79 20.19 -32.37
CA PRO A 20 12.99 21.23 -33.04
C PRO A 20 11.74 20.72 -33.77
N ASP A 21 11.52 19.41 -33.88
CA ASP A 21 10.40 18.81 -34.64
C ASP A 21 9.26 18.35 -33.71
N ALA A 22 8.08 18.96 -33.87
CA ALA A 22 6.91 18.75 -33.01
C ALA A 22 6.33 17.33 -33.11
N ASP A 23 6.44 16.68 -34.27
CA ASP A 23 5.93 15.33 -34.49
C ASP A 23 6.81 14.28 -33.79
N GLN A 24 8.13 14.45 -33.82
CA GLN A 24 9.07 13.58 -33.10
C GLN A 24 8.91 13.72 -31.58
N LYS A 25 8.63 14.94 -31.08
CA LYS A 25 8.36 15.17 -29.66
C LYS A 25 7.09 14.45 -29.19
N ASN A 26 6.02 14.51 -29.98
CA ASN A 26 4.74 13.88 -29.61
C ASN A 26 4.85 12.35 -29.62
N GLN A 27 5.62 11.78 -30.57
CA GLN A 27 5.95 10.36 -30.57
C GLN A 27 6.79 9.97 -29.34
N LEU A 28 7.86 10.70 -29.02
CA LEU A 28 8.68 10.41 -27.85
C LEU A 28 7.91 10.56 -26.53
N ALA A 29 7.04 11.56 -26.40
CA ALA A 29 6.20 11.73 -25.23
C ALA A 29 5.20 10.56 -25.08
N HIS A 30 4.61 10.11 -26.20
CA HIS A 30 3.74 8.93 -26.21
C HIS A 30 4.50 7.65 -25.87
N ASP A 31 5.70 7.46 -26.40
CA ASP A 31 6.56 6.32 -26.11
C ASP A 31 6.99 6.30 -24.65
N ILE A 32 7.36 7.45 -24.07
CA ILE A 32 7.70 7.57 -22.64
C ILE A 32 6.48 7.26 -21.76
N ALA A 33 5.30 7.79 -22.10
CA ALA A 33 4.07 7.50 -21.37
C ALA A 33 3.72 6.01 -21.44
N THR A 34 3.83 5.41 -22.63
CA THR A 34 3.56 3.99 -22.86
C THR A 34 4.58 3.10 -22.13
N MET A 35 5.88 3.46 -22.15
CA MET A 35 6.91 2.76 -21.39
C MET A 35 6.68 2.87 -19.88
N ALA A 36 6.29 4.05 -19.38
CA ALA A 36 5.97 4.23 -17.97
C ALA A 36 4.77 3.38 -17.52
N GLU A 37 3.72 3.30 -18.36
CA GLU A 37 2.56 2.42 -18.16
C GLU A 37 2.98 0.94 -18.14
N ARG A 38 3.77 0.50 -19.13
CA ARG A 38 4.27 -0.88 -19.23
C ARG A 38 5.13 -1.26 -18.03
N HIS A 39 6.07 -0.41 -17.62
CA HIS A 39 6.87 -0.65 -16.42
C HIS A 39 6.03 -0.66 -15.15
N GLY A 40 5.00 0.18 -15.05
CA GLY A 40 4.05 0.16 -13.93
C GLY A 40 3.28 -1.17 -13.86
N GLN A 41 2.82 -1.67 -15.01
CA GLN A 41 2.14 -2.96 -15.13
C GLN A 41 3.09 -4.13 -14.83
N GLU A 42 4.33 -4.09 -15.34
CA GLU A 42 5.36 -5.10 -15.06
C GLU A 42 5.68 -5.18 -13.57
N LEU A 43 5.85 -4.05 -12.89
CA LEU A 43 6.06 -4.01 -11.44
C LEU A 43 4.88 -4.61 -10.66
N ALA A 44 3.64 -4.31 -11.08
CA ALA A 44 2.45 -4.89 -10.47
C ALA A 44 2.38 -6.41 -10.69
N LEU A 45 2.70 -6.88 -11.90
CA LEU A 45 2.75 -8.30 -12.23
C LEU A 45 3.84 -9.03 -11.44
N GLN A 46 5.03 -8.45 -11.30
CA GLN A 46 6.12 -8.99 -10.49
C GLN A 46 5.72 -9.10 -9.02
N GLN A 47 5.04 -8.09 -8.46
CA GLN A 47 4.51 -8.18 -7.09
C GLN A 47 3.49 -9.33 -6.95
N ILE A 48 2.59 -9.51 -7.92
CA ILE A 48 1.63 -10.62 -7.93
C ILE A 48 2.35 -11.97 -8.02
N GLU A 49 3.41 -12.07 -8.82
CA GLU A 49 4.20 -13.29 -8.96
C GLU A 49 4.92 -13.66 -7.66
N VAL A 50 5.57 -12.67 -7.02
CA VAL A 50 6.17 -12.85 -5.70
C VAL A 50 5.13 -13.31 -4.68
N LEU A 51 3.94 -12.69 -4.65
CA LEU A 51 2.85 -13.10 -3.76
C LEU A 51 2.37 -14.54 -4.02
N LYS A 52 2.29 -14.95 -5.30
CA LYS A 52 1.91 -16.32 -5.67
C LYS A 52 2.96 -17.35 -5.26
N LEU A 53 4.24 -17.00 -5.38
CA LEU A 53 5.34 -17.87 -4.94
C LEU A 53 5.39 -17.98 -3.42
N ASP A 54 5.21 -16.86 -2.71
CA ASP A 54 5.15 -16.80 -1.24
C ASP A 54 3.96 -17.65 -0.72
N ALA A 55 2.81 -17.59 -1.41
CA ALA A 55 1.64 -18.40 -1.09
C ALA A 55 1.80 -19.91 -1.37
N LYS A 56 2.71 -20.31 -2.25
CA LYS A 56 3.00 -21.72 -2.58
C LYS A 56 4.10 -22.34 -1.70
N GLY A 57 4.73 -21.54 -0.85
CA GLY A 57 5.83 -21.96 0.02
C GLY A 57 5.38 -22.83 1.20
N ASN A 58 6.27 -22.94 2.18
CA ASN A 58 6.01 -23.70 3.41
C ASN A 58 4.76 -23.15 4.14
N TRP A 59 4.05 -23.97 4.93
CA TRP A 59 2.80 -23.57 5.61
C TRP A 59 2.94 -22.27 6.41
N PHE A 60 4.10 -22.04 7.03
CA PHE A 60 4.40 -20.80 7.74
C PHE A 60 4.51 -19.59 6.81
N GLN A 61 5.10 -19.75 5.62
CA GLN A 61 5.28 -18.72 4.60
C GLN A 61 3.96 -18.36 3.89
N SER A 62 3.07 -19.34 3.67
CA SER A 62 1.76 -19.06 3.08
C SER A 62 0.75 -18.51 4.10
N SER A 63 0.92 -18.85 5.38
CA SER A 63 -0.09 -18.54 6.42
C SER A 63 0.23 -17.31 7.27
N TRP A 64 1.45 -16.77 7.28
CA TRP A 64 1.78 -15.64 8.18
C TRP A 64 0.90 -14.39 7.94
N ARG A 65 0.59 -14.10 6.68
CA ARG A 65 -0.24 -12.94 6.29
C ARG A 65 -1.70 -13.11 6.74
N PRO A 66 -2.39 -14.24 6.44
CA PRO A 66 -3.68 -14.55 7.03
C PRO A 66 -3.68 -14.55 8.57
N LEU A 67 -2.66 -15.14 9.21
CA LEU A 67 -2.55 -15.20 10.68
C LEU A 67 -2.50 -13.80 11.30
N ALA A 68 -1.70 -12.88 10.75
CA ALA A 68 -1.67 -11.49 11.20
C ALA A 68 -3.04 -10.80 11.04
N GLY A 69 -3.77 -11.10 9.96
CA GLY A 69 -5.14 -10.64 9.75
C GLY A 69 -6.10 -11.19 10.80
N TYR A 70 -6.07 -12.49 11.08
CA TYR A 70 -6.93 -13.13 12.09
C TYR A 70 -6.67 -12.56 13.49
N ILE A 71 -5.40 -12.35 13.86
CA ILE A 71 -5.06 -11.72 15.15
C ILE A 71 -5.63 -10.30 15.24
N SER A 72 -5.54 -9.52 14.15
CA SER A 72 -6.08 -8.16 14.10
C SER A 72 -7.62 -8.14 14.21
N VAL A 73 -8.31 -9.05 13.52
CA VAL A 73 -9.78 -9.18 13.59
C VAL A 73 -10.22 -9.68 14.97
N MET A 74 -9.51 -10.63 15.58
CA MET A 74 -9.78 -11.08 16.94
C MET A 74 -9.58 -9.96 17.97
N GLY A 75 -8.55 -9.12 17.83
CA GLY A 75 -8.34 -7.96 18.69
C GLY A 75 -9.49 -6.94 18.58
N LEU A 76 -9.99 -6.68 17.36
CA LEU A 76 -11.20 -5.87 17.15
C LEU A 76 -12.44 -6.50 17.77
N ALA A 77 -12.61 -7.82 17.64
CA ALA A 77 -13.72 -8.55 18.26
C ALA A 77 -13.67 -8.45 19.80
N VAL A 78 -12.47 -8.53 20.40
CA VAL A 78 -12.31 -8.33 21.85
C VAL A 78 -12.74 -6.93 22.26
N ASN A 79 -12.29 -5.90 21.53
CA ASN A 79 -12.59 -4.51 21.85
C ASN A 79 -14.05 -4.12 21.64
N PHE A 80 -14.64 -4.50 20.51
CA PHE A 80 -15.94 -3.98 20.09
C PHE A 80 -17.11 -4.92 20.31
N LEU A 81 -16.86 -6.21 20.62
CA LEU A 81 -17.92 -7.19 20.85
C LEU A 81 -17.81 -7.83 22.24
N ILE A 82 -16.68 -8.46 22.56
CA ILE A 82 -16.54 -9.26 23.79
C ILE A 82 -16.52 -8.35 25.03
N SER A 83 -15.72 -7.30 25.00
CA SER A 83 -15.62 -6.32 26.08
C SER A 83 -16.96 -5.68 26.47
N PRO A 84 -17.74 -5.06 25.56
CA PRO A 84 -19.02 -4.43 25.93
C PRO A 84 -20.05 -5.43 26.42
N ILE A 85 -20.07 -6.66 25.89
CA ILE A 85 -20.94 -7.73 26.38
C ILE A 85 -20.55 -8.11 27.81
N CYS A 86 -19.27 -8.35 28.07
CA CYS A 86 -18.78 -8.73 29.40
C CYS A 86 -18.89 -7.59 30.44
N ALA A 87 -18.77 -6.34 30.01
CA ALA A 87 -19.03 -5.18 30.85
C ALA A 87 -20.48 -5.15 31.34
N GLY A 88 -21.44 -5.59 30.53
CA GLY A 88 -22.84 -5.77 30.92
C GLY A 88 -23.05 -6.83 32.03
N PHE A 89 -22.10 -7.75 32.20
CA PHE A 89 -22.07 -8.76 33.27
C PHE A 89 -21.13 -8.39 34.43
N GLY A 90 -20.58 -7.17 34.45
CA GLY A 90 -19.65 -6.70 35.48
C GLY A 90 -18.22 -7.24 35.37
N ILE A 91 -17.87 -7.90 34.26
CA ILE A 91 -16.53 -8.44 34.00
C ILE A 91 -15.75 -7.42 33.15
N ILE A 92 -14.67 -6.87 33.71
CA ILE A 92 -13.79 -5.93 33.01
C ILE A 92 -12.73 -6.71 32.24
N ILE A 93 -12.83 -6.72 30.91
CA ILE A 93 -11.84 -7.33 30.03
C ILE A 93 -10.87 -6.23 29.54
N PRO A 94 -9.55 -6.42 29.66
CA PRO A 94 -8.58 -5.47 29.13
C PRO A 94 -8.73 -5.36 27.60
N GLN A 95 -8.82 -4.12 27.12
CA GLN A 95 -8.91 -3.82 25.69
C GLN A 95 -7.58 -4.10 25.00
N ALA A 96 -7.63 -4.62 23.77
CA ALA A 96 -6.47 -4.71 22.91
C ALA A 96 -6.05 -3.30 22.43
N ASP A 97 -4.76 -2.99 22.46
CA ASP A 97 -4.25 -1.66 22.09
C ASP A 97 -4.45 -1.37 20.59
N ALA A 98 -5.37 -0.44 20.30
CA ALA A 98 -5.66 0.01 18.95
C ALA A 98 -4.47 0.74 18.29
N GLY A 99 -3.54 1.29 19.08
CA GLY A 99 -2.34 1.98 18.62
C GLY A 99 -1.38 1.06 17.85
N VAL A 100 -1.30 -0.21 18.28
CA VAL A 100 -0.47 -1.26 17.66
C VAL A 100 -1.27 -2.09 16.64
N MET A 101 -2.56 -2.28 16.87
CA MET A 101 -3.41 -3.10 16.00
C MET A 101 -3.78 -2.42 14.68
N MET A 102 -4.08 -1.11 14.71
CA MET A 102 -4.52 -0.38 13.52
C MET A 102 -3.42 -0.27 12.43
N PRO A 103 -2.13 -0.03 12.76
CA PRO A 103 -1.04 -0.10 11.77
C PRO A 103 -0.90 -1.46 11.13
N LEU A 104 -1.03 -2.54 11.90
CA LEU A 104 -0.93 -3.91 11.41
C LEU A 104 -2.06 -4.20 10.40
N LEU A 105 -3.29 -3.83 10.75
CA LEU A 105 -4.46 -4.02 9.90
C LEU A 105 -4.40 -3.15 8.64
N LEU A 106 -4.10 -1.85 8.76
CA LEU A 106 -3.95 -0.94 7.61
C LEU A 106 -2.79 -1.37 6.70
N GLY A 107 -1.68 -1.85 7.27
CA GLY A 107 -0.56 -2.40 6.52
C GLY A 107 -0.96 -3.62 5.68
N MET A 108 -1.78 -4.52 6.23
CA MET A 108 -2.29 -5.68 5.51
C MET A 108 -3.33 -5.34 4.44
N LEU A 109 -4.15 -4.31 4.64
CA LEU A 109 -5.10 -3.82 3.64
C LEU A 109 -4.45 -3.00 2.51
N GLY A 110 -3.11 -2.84 2.52
CA GLY A 110 -2.41 -1.98 1.55
C GLY A 110 -2.64 -0.48 1.79
N LEU A 111 -3.29 -0.12 2.90
CA LEU A 111 -3.59 1.25 3.32
C LEU A 111 -2.52 1.81 4.28
N GLY A 112 -1.42 1.11 4.49
CA GLY A 112 -0.31 1.54 5.37
C GLY A 112 0.30 2.89 4.97
N GLY A 113 0.15 3.29 3.69
CA GLY A 113 0.56 4.60 3.20
C GLY A 113 -0.25 5.78 3.75
N ALA A 114 -1.48 5.55 4.25
CA ALA A 114 -2.32 6.60 4.80
C ALA A 114 -1.67 7.28 6.02
N ARG A 115 -1.08 6.51 6.94
CA ARG A 115 -0.34 7.09 8.09
C ARG A 115 0.96 7.78 7.68
N SER A 116 1.68 7.25 6.70
CA SER A 116 2.88 7.92 6.17
C SER A 116 2.51 9.25 5.51
N PHE A 117 1.38 9.29 4.81
CA PHE A 117 0.86 10.50 4.20
C PHE A 117 0.38 11.52 5.24
N GLU A 118 -0.29 11.08 6.32
CA GLU A 118 -0.67 11.92 7.46
C GLU A 118 0.55 12.52 8.17
N ARG A 119 1.64 11.75 8.31
CA ARG A 119 2.91 12.23 8.87
C ARG A 119 3.64 13.21 7.95
N VAL A 120 3.68 12.94 6.65
CA VAL A 120 4.27 13.86 5.66
C VAL A 120 3.48 15.17 5.61
N LYS A 121 2.16 15.12 5.82
CA LYS A 121 1.30 16.31 5.95
C LYS A 121 1.36 16.99 7.33
N GLY A 122 2.14 16.47 8.28
CA GLY A 122 2.29 17.04 9.62
C GLY A 122 1.04 16.97 10.50
N VAL A 123 0.06 16.13 10.15
CA VAL A 123 -1.21 16.01 10.88
C VAL A 123 -1.16 14.91 11.94
N GLY A 124 -0.26 13.93 11.79
CA GLY A 124 0.01 12.90 12.80
C GLY A 124 1.38 13.09 13.45
N LYS A 125 1.43 13.34 14.76
CA LYS A 125 2.62 13.06 15.58
C LYS A 125 2.82 11.54 15.65
#